data_AF-A0A7K8MFA2-F1
#
_entry.id   AF-A0A7K8MFA2-F1
#
_cell.length_a   1.000
_cell.length_b   1.000
_cell.length_c   1.000
_cell.angle_alpha   90.00
_cell.angle_beta   90.00
_cell.angle_gamma   90.00
#
_symmetry.space_group_name_H-M   'P 1'
#
loop_
_entity.id
_entity.type
_entity.pdbx_description
1 polymer ?
#
loop_
_entity_poly.entity_id
_entity_poly.type
_entity_poly.pdbx_seq_one_letter_code
_entity_poly.pdbx_strand_id
1 'polypeptide(L)'
;MAQGTGSINSDYKDWEWSDDAGERARLLQSPSVETVPKNSESQGSGLGATSALGAVFIVVNAALGAGLLNFPAAFSMAGGVAAGIALQMCMLIFIIGGLVILAYCSQASNERTYQEVVWAVCGKVPGVLCEVAIAVYTFGTCIAFLIIIGDQEDKIIAALVKEPEEVGSSRWYTDRKFTISITAFLLILPLSIPKEIGFQKYASSLSVIGTWYVTAVIIIKYIWPDKELVPVEIPTSPSTWTAVFNAMPTICFGFQCHVSSVPVFNSMKQPEVKTWGAVVTAAMVIALFVYTGTGVCGFLTFGAGVEQDVLMSYPSNDIPVALARAFIILCVLTSYPILHFCGRAVLEGLWLRYTGVTVEEDVVRERRRRLLQTISWFLLTLLLALFIPDIGKVISVIGGLAACFIFVFPGLCLIQAKLSEIQETRAISWWAQVSYGVFMVTLGAFIFGQTTANAIFVDLTA
;
A
#
# COMPACT_ATOMS: atom_id res chain seq x y z
N MET A 1 -2.44 54.19 -3.84
CA MET A 1 -1.49 53.69 -4.85
C MET A 1 -1.04 52.32 -4.40
N ALA A 2 -1.71 51.27 -4.90
CA ALA A 2 -1.51 49.88 -4.50
C ALA A 2 -0.65 49.16 -5.56
N GLN A 3 0.37 48.45 -5.09
CA GLN A 3 1.25 47.62 -5.90
C GLN A 3 0.58 46.26 -6.16
N GLY A 4 0.54 45.87 -7.44
CA GLY A 4 0.02 44.58 -7.90
C GLY A 4 1.07 43.48 -7.80
N THR A 5 0.66 42.36 -7.22
CA THR A 5 1.36 41.07 -7.24
C THR A 5 1.15 40.39 -8.59
N GLY A 6 2.25 40.07 -9.28
CA GLY A 6 2.25 39.47 -10.61
C GLY A 6 1.79 38.01 -10.59
N SER A 7 0.89 37.67 -11.52
CA SER A 7 0.34 36.34 -11.75
C SER A 7 1.36 35.38 -12.37
N ILE A 8 1.31 34.13 -11.94
CA ILE A 8 2.03 32.98 -12.49
C ILE A 8 1.53 32.69 -13.92
N ASN A 9 2.47 32.63 -14.88
CA ASN A 9 2.33 32.16 -16.27
C ASN A 9 1.10 32.64 -17.08
N SER A 10 1.25 33.79 -17.74
CA SER A 10 0.51 34.08 -18.98
C SER A 10 1.24 33.41 -20.15
N ASP A 11 0.77 32.23 -20.57
CA ASP A 11 0.65 31.83 -21.99
C ASP A 11 0.35 30.34 -22.10
N TYR A 12 -0.92 29.97 -21.92
CA TYR A 12 -1.57 28.83 -22.57
C TYR A 12 -3.06 29.16 -22.63
N LYS A 13 -3.53 29.59 -23.80
CA LYS A 13 -4.96 29.80 -24.05
C LYS A 13 -5.72 28.47 -23.97
N ASP A 14 -6.85 28.55 -23.28
CA ASP A 14 -8.06 27.73 -23.34
C ASP A 14 -8.01 26.31 -22.76
N TRP A 15 -7.92 26.23 -21.43
CA TRP A 15 -8.66 25.25 -20.62
C TRP A 15 -9.19 25.98 -19.39
N GLU A 16 -10.50 26.23 -19.35
CA GLU A 16 -11.17 26.87 -18.22
C GLU A 16 -10.89 26.11 -16.92
N TRP A 17 -10.60 26.87 -15.86
CA TRP A 17 -10.50 26.36 -14.50
C TRP A 17 -11.81 25.68 -14.12
N SER A 18 -11.76 24.40 -13.77
CA SER A 18 -12.91 23.69 -13.23
C SER A 18 -12.86 23.76 -11.70
N ASP A 19 -13.86 24.40 -11.09
CA ASP A 19 -14.15 24.42 -9.64
C ASP A 19 -14.44 23.01 -9.04
N ASP A 20 -14.30 21.95 -9.83
CA ASP A 20 -14.68 20.56 -9.53
C ASP A 20 -13.59 19.76 -8.76
N ALA A 21 -12.43 20.35 -8.50
CA ALA A 21 -11.35 19.71 -7.72
C ALA A 21 -11.82 19.35 -6.29
N GLY A 22 -12.62 20.21 -5.66
CA GLY A 22 -13.16 19.98 -4.31
C GLY A 22 -14.15 18.81 -4.23
N GLU A 23 -14.89 18.54 -5.30
CA GLU A 23 -15.87 17.45 -5.36
C GLU A 23 -15.21 16.11 -5.74
N ARG A 24 -14.16 16.15 -6.57
CA ARG A 24 -13.31 14.99 -6.89
C ARG A 24 -12.45 14.55 -5.71
N ALA A 25 -11.91 15.49 -4.93
CA ALA A 25 -11.22 15.20 -3.67
C ALA A 25 -12.13 14.47 -2.67
N ARG A 26 -13.45 14.74 -2.66
CA ARG A 26 -14.42 13.98 -1.84
C ARG A 26 -14.57 12.53 -2.28
N LEU A 27 -14.54 12.25 -3.59
CA LEU A 27 -14.63 10.88 -4.12
C LEU A 27 -13.35 10.06 -3.88
N LEU A 28 -12.20 10.76 -3.76
CA LEU A 28 -10.87 10.17 -3.60
C LEU A 28 -10.38 10.11 -2.14
N GLN A 29 -11.10 10.73 -1.20
CA GLN A 29 -10.83 10.58 0.23
C GLN A 29 -11.07 9.13 0.65
N SER A 30 -10.00 8.44 1.07
CA SER A 30 -10.09 7.09 1.64
C SER A 30 -11.02 7.13 2.87
N PRO A 31 -11.94 6.17 3.07
CA PRO A 31 -12.92 6.25 4.16
C PRO A 31 -12.31 6.11 5.56
N SER A 32 -11.01 5.80 5.67
CA SER A 32 -10.23 5.80 6.92
C SER A 32 -10.24 7.16 7.64
N VAL A 33 -10.57 8.22 6.91
CA VAL A 33 -10.44 9.62 7.35
C VAL A 33 -11.73 10.19 7.97
N GLU A 34 -12.89 9.56 7.76
CA GLU A 34 -14.13 10.04 8.39
C GLU A 34 -14.27 9.50 9.82
N THR A 35 -13.63 10.13 10.80
CA THR A 35 -13.93 9.88 12.21
C THR A 35 -14.81 10.99 12.81
N VAL A 36 -15.90 10.55 13.45
CA VAL A 36 -16.81 11.25 14.41
C VAL A 36 -18.07 11.94 13.80
N PRO A 37 -19.28 11.79 14.41
CA PRO A 37 -20.55 12.15 13.77
C PRO A 37 -20.79 13.66 13.74
N LYS A 38 -21.45 14.10 12.66
CA LYS A 38 -22.08 15.41 12.50
C LYS A 38 -23.18 15.58 13.55
N ASN A 39 -22.91 16.32 14.61
CA ASN A 39 -23.96 17.08 15.30
C ASN A 39 -23.93 18.53 14.78
N SER A 40 -25.13 19.07 14.63
CA SER A 40 -25.55 20.23 13.85
C SER A 40 -24.83 21.55 14.12
N GLU A 41 -24.76 22.34 13.02
CA GLU A 41 -24.65 23.80 12.91
C GLU A 41 -23.31 24.50 13.20
N SER A 42 -22.54 24.74 12.12
CA SER A 42 -22.24 26.09 11.60
C SER A 42 -21.36 25.98 10.35
N GLN A 43 -21.73 26.72 9.30
CA GLN A 43 -20.94 26.85 8.08
C GLN A 43 -19.65 27.62 8.39
N GLY A 44 -18.51 26.93 8.25
CA GLY A 44 -17.16 27.49 8.27
C GLY A 44 -16.22 26.48 7.63
N SER A 45 -15.30 26.96 6.79
CA SER A 45 -14.28 26.19 6.07
C SER A 45 -13.76 24.97 6.86
N GLY A 46 -13.85 23.77 6.30
CA GLY A 46 -13.67 22.50 7.01
C GLY A 46 -12.39 22.38 7.84
N LEU A 47 -12.50 22.58 9.16
CA LEU A 47 -11.49 22.21 10.14
C LEU A 47 -11.42 20.69 10.26
N GLY A 48 -10.22 20.12 10.16
CA GLY A 48 -9.98 18.69 10.35
C GLY A 48 -10.38 18.23 11.76
N ALA A 49 -10.96 17.03 11.86
CA ALA A 49 -11.47 16.48 13.12
C ALA A 49 -10.49 15.51 13.82
N THR A 50 -9.47 15.02 13.09
CA THR A 50 -8.60 13.93 13.55
C THR A 50 -7.51 14.44 14.50
N SER A 51 -7.39 13.82 15.68
CA SER A 51 -6.29 14.13 16.61
C SER A 51 -4.95 13.57 16.10
N ALA A 52 -3.81 14.08 16.57
CA ALA A 52 -2.49 13.55 16.18
C ALA A 52 -2.35 12.05 16.49
N LEU A 53 -2.85 11.59 17.65
CA LEU A 53 -2.89 10.17 18.01
C LEU A 53 -3.81 9.35 17.08
N GLY A 54 -4.96 9.91 16.68
CA GLY A 54 -5.83 9.29 15.69
C GLY A 54 -5.14 9.16 14.34
N ALA A 55 -4.40 10.18 13.91
CA ALA A 55 -3.62 10.13 12.68
C ALA A 55 -2.49 9.08 12.75
N VAL A 56 -1.80 8.94 13.90
CA VAL A 56 -0.82 7.85 14.10
C VAL A 56 -1.49 6.50 13.87
N PHE A 57 -2.65 6.25 14.48
CA PHE A 57 -3.37 4.99 14.33
C PHE A 57 -3.79 4.73 12.87
N ILE A 58 -4.25 5.76 12.16
CA ILE A 58 -4.64 5.63 10.75
C ILE A 58 -3.41 5.30 9.88
N VAL A 59 -2.27 5.96 10.10
CA VAL A 59 -1.02 5.67 9.36
C VAL A 59 -0.50 4.28 9.70
N VAL A 60 -0.53 3.86 10.96
CA VAL A 60 -0.17 2.49 11.37
C VAL A 60 -1.07 1.47 10.68
N ASN A 61 -2.38 1.69 10.64
CA ASN A 61 -3.31 0.80 9.96
C ASN A 61 -3.13 0.78 8.44
N ALA A 62 -2.69 1.89 7.84
CA ALA A 62 -2.35 1.93 6.42
C ALA A 62 -1.04 1.19 6.11
N ALA A 63 -0.08 1.23 7.05
CA ALA A 63 1.23 0.62 6.89
C ALA A 63 1.27 -0.85 7.34
N LEU A 64 0.42 -1.29 8.27
CA LEU A 64 0.33 -2.67 8.73
C LEU A 64 -0.73 -3.43 7.91
N GLY A 65 -0.34 -4.56 7.34
CA GLY A 65 -1.25 -5.42 6.61
C GLY A 65 -0.55 -6.68 6.14
N ALA A 66 -1.11 -7.34 5.13
CA ALA A 66 -0.64 -8.65 4.68
C ALA A 66 0.81 -8.67 4.16
N GLY A 67 1.39 -7.53 3.80
CA GLY A 67 2.81 -7.40 3.42
C GLY A 67 3.79 -7.82 4.52
N LEU A 68 3.34 -7.92 5.79
CA LEU A 68 4.16 -8.40 6.91
C LEU A 68 4.62 -9.84 6.75
N LEU A 69 3.83 -10.66 6.04
CA LEU A 69 4.06 -12.09 5.88
C LEU A 69 5.29 -12.37 5.01
N ASN A 70 5.70 -11.37 4.23
CA ASN A 70 6.80 -11.47 3.28
C ASN A 70 8.14 -10.97 3.83
N PHE A 71 8.18 -10.39 5.04
CA PHE A 71 9.41 -9.87 5.63
C PHE A 71 10.48 -10.95 5.90
N PRO A 72 10.12 -12.14 6.41
CA PRO A 72 11.07 -13.23 6.55
C PRO A 72 11.74 -13.62 5.22
N ALA A 73 10.97 -13.74 4.14
CA ALA A 73 11.49 -14.00 2.80
C ALA A 73 12.36 -12.84 2.29
N ALA A 74 11.97 -11.59 2.55
CA ALA A 74 12.80 -10.42 2.23
C ALA A 74 14.16 -10.45 2.94
N PHE A 75 14.20 -10.91 4.20
CA PHE A 75 15.45 -11.04 4.96
C PHE A 75 16.33 -12.16 4.42
N SER A 76 15.72 -13.29 4.03
CA SER A 76 16.40 -14.36 3.31
C SER A 76 17.03 -13.84 2.01
N MET A 77 16.25 -13.16 1.17
CA MET A 77 16.71 -12.57 -0.09
C MET A 77 17.81 -11.51 0.11
N ALA A 78 17.72 -10.71 1.17
CA ALA A 78 18.73 -9.70 1.50
C ALA A 78 20.05 -10.29 1.98
N GLY A 79 20.12 -11.58 2.32
CA GLY A 79 21.32 -12.23 2.83
C GLY A 79 21.41 -12.33 4.34
N GLY A 80 20.28 -12.30 5.04
CA GLY A 80 20.16 -12.56 6.47
C GLY A 80 19.68 -11.38 7.31
N VAL A 81 19.65 -11.59 8.63
CA VAL A 81 19.10 -10.63 9.60
C VAL A 81 19.82 -9.28 9.55
N ALA A 82 21.16 -9.27 9.52
CA ALA A 82 21.92 -8.02 9.54
C ALA A 82 21.65 -7.17 8.29
N ALA A 83 21.68 -7.80 7.11
CA ALA A 83 21.38 -7.13 5.85
C ALA A 83 19.92 -6.69 5.77
N GLY A 84 18.97 -7.53 6.20
CA GLY A 84 17.55 -7.22 6.27
C GLY A 84 17.24 -6.01 7.16
N ILE A 85 17.78 -5.97 8.39
CA ILE A 85 17.61 -4.84 9.30
C ILE A 85 18.26 -3.58 8.72
N ALA A 86 19.49 -3.67 8.21
CA ALA A 86 20.18 -2.52 7.61
C ALA A 86 19.39 -1.94 6.43
N LEU A 87 18.87 -2.81 5.57
CA LEU A 87 18.03 -2.43 4.44
C LEU A 87 16.73 -1.77 4.91
N GLN A 88 16.04 -2.37 5.88
CA GLN A 88 14.81 -1.85 6.45
C GLN A 88 15.01 -0.46 7.08
N MET A 89 16.08 -0.27 7.86
CA MET A 89 16.42 1.03 8.46
C MET A 89 16.74 2.08 7.39
N CYS A 90 17.47 1.70 6.34
CA CYS A 90 17.76 2.56 5.20
C CYS A 90 16.46 3.01 4.50
N MET A 91 15.57 2.06 4.16
CA MET A 91 14.28 2.36 3.53
C MET A 91 13.40 3.25 4.42
N LEU A 92 13.43 3.07 5.74
CA LEU A 92 12.62 3.85 6.69
C LEU A 92 12.91 5.35 6.63
N ILE A 93 14.17 5.73 6.40
CA ILE A 93 14.58 7.13 6.22
C ILE A 93 13.86 7.74 5.00
N PHE A 94 13.82 7.03 3.89
CA PHE A 94 13.14 7.48 2.67
C PHE A 94 11.62 7.44 2.79
N ILE A 95 11.07 6.44 3.48
CA ILE A 95 9.64 6.34 3.76
C ILE A 95 9.17 7.58 4.53
N ILE A 96 9.81 7.87 5.68
CA ILE A 96 9.48 9.04 6.50
C ILE A 96 9.72 10.34 5.71
N GLY A 97 10.86 10.44 5.01
CA GLY A 97 11.18 11.59 4.17
C GLY A 97 10.10 11.85 3.11
N GLY A 98 9.69 10.83 2.36
CA GLY A 98 8.64 10.91 1.36
C GLY A 98 7.29 11.34 1.93
N LEU A 99 6.89 10.79 3.10
CA LEU A 99 5.65 11.19 3.78
C LEU A 99 5.65 12.66 4.21
N VAL A 100 6.80 13.18 4.67
CA VAL A 100 6.96 14.59 5.06
C VAL A 100 6.98 15.51 3.85
N ILE A 101 7.68 15.12 2.77
CA ILE A 101 7.72 15.87 1.51
C ILE A 101 6.31 16.02 0.93
N LEU A 102 5.53 14.95 0.90
CA LEU A 102 4.16 14.98 0.38
C LEU A 102 3.25 15.91 1.20
N ALA A 103 3.37 15.92 2.53
CA ALA A 103 2.63 16.85 3.37
C ALA A 103 3.03 18.31 3.13
N TYR A 104 4.33 18.58 2.97
CA TYR A 104 4.82 19.90 2.59
C TYR A 104 4.27 20.34 1.24
N CYS A 105 4.30 19.46 0.23
CA CYS A 105 3.78 19.77 -1.10
C CYS A 105 2.25 19.95 -1.09
N SER A 106 1.53 19.15 -0.31
CA SER A 106 0.08 19.31 -0.08
C SER A 106 -0.26 20.66 0.55
N GLN A 107 0.51 21.10 1.56
CA GLN A 107 0.33 22.41 2.16
C GLN A 107 0.65 23.54 1.16
N ALA A 108 1.68 23.37 0.33
CA ALA A 108 2.09 24.37 -0.65
C ALA A 108 1.14 24.48 -1.85
N SER A 109 0.57 23.37 -2.32
CA SER A 109 -0.36 23.33 -3.45
C SER A 109 -1.84 23.45 -3.03
N ASN A 110 -2.13 23.36 -1.73
CA ASN A 110 -3.49 23.30 -1.16
C ASN A 110 -4.34 22.13 -1.69
N GLU A 111 -3.68 21.03 -2.11
CA GLU A 111 -4.34 19.83 -2.63
C GLU A 111 -4.46 18.75 -1.55
N ARG A 112 -5.53 17.94 -1.63
CA ARG A 112 -5.93 17.03 -0.52
C ARG A 112 -5.73 15.56 -0.79
N THR A 113 -5.32 15.19 -2.00
CA THR A 113 -5.04 13.80 -2.38
C THR A 113 -3.65 13.67 -2.99
N TYR A 114 -3.10 12.46 -2.95
CA TYR A 114 -1.74 12.18 -3.41
C TYR A 114 -1.55 12.58 -4.89
N GLN A 115 -2.42 12.08 -5.77
CA GLN A 115 -2.36 12.36 -7.21
C GLN A 115 -2.58 13.83 -7.56
N GLU A 116 -3.44 14.54 -6.84
CA GLU A 116 -3.68 15.98 -7.07
C GLU A 116 -2.45 16.80 -6.67
N VAL A 117 -1.76 16.45 -5.58
CA VAL A 117 -0.49 17.08 -5.19
C VAL A 117 0.56 16.89 -6.27
N VAL A 118 0.73 15.65 -6.77
CA VAL A 118 1.70 15.37 -7.84
C VAL A 118 1.34 16.16 -9.11
N TRP A 119 0.05 16.21 -9.46
CA TRP A 119 -0.42 16.96 -10.62
C TRP A 119 -0.16 18.46 -10.49
N ALA A 120 -0.50 19.06 -9.35
CA ALA A 120 -0.36 20.49 -9.12
C ALA A 120 1.11 20.93 -9.07
N VAL A 121 1.99 20.13 -8.46
CA VAL A 121 3.40 20.48 -8.28
C VAL A 121 4.26 20.08 -9.48
N CYS A 122 4.04 18.90 -10.06
CA CYS A 122 4.87 18.37 -11.14
C CYS A 122 4.27 18.52 -12.54
N GLY A 123 3.02 18.97 -12.64
CA GLY A 123 2.30 19.15 -13.90
C GLY A 123 1.53 17.91 -14.36
N LYS A 124 0.91 18.05 -15.54
CA LYS A 124 -0.07 17.10 -16.06
C LYS A 124 0.50 15.70 -16.30
N VAL A 125 1.69 15.59 -16.91
CA VAL A 125 2.26 14.29 -17.30
C VAL A 125 2.59 13.42 -16.08
N PRO A 126 3.37 13.88 -15.08
CA PRO A 126 3.60 13.10 -13.85
C PRO A 126 2.31 12.83 -13.07
N GLY A 127 1.35 13.76 -13.10
CA GLY A 127 0.03 13.57 -12.49
C GLY A 127 -0.77 12.39 -13.09
N VAL A 128 -0.89 12.31 -14.42
CA VAL A 128 -1.53 11.16 -15.09
C VAL A 128 -0.78 9.86 -14.79
N LEU A 129 0.56 9.87 -14.86
CA LEU A 129 1.37 8.69 -14.57
C LEU A 129 1.17 8.20 -13.13
N CYS A 130 1.02 9.12 -12.17
CA CYS A 130 0.70 8.80 -10.79
C CYS A 130 -0.66 8.13 -10.67
N GLU A 131 -1.70 8.66 -11.32
CA GLU A 131 -3.05 8.06 -11.31
C GLU A 131 -3.03 6.65 -11.90
N VAL A 132 -2.40 6.47 -13.06
CA VAL A 132 -2.24 5.14 -13.68
C VAL A 132 -1.48 4.20 -12.75
N ALA A 133 -0.39 4.65 -12.13
CA ALA A 133 0.37 3.84 -11.18
C ALA A 133 -0.48 3.41 -9.99
N ILE A 134 -1.30 4.30 -9.40
CA ILE A 134 -2.19 3.97 -8.28
C ILE A 134 -3.23 2.93 -8.72
N ALA A 135 -3.81 3.08 -9.92
CA ALA A 135 -4.76 2.12 -10.46
C ALA A 135 -4.12 0.73 -10.63
N VAL A 136 -2.92 0.64 -11.21
CA VAL A 136 -2.21 -0.63 -11.38
C VAL A 136 -1.80 -1.23 -10.04
N TYR A 137 -1.31 -0.41 -9.10
CA TYR A 137 -0.91 -0.85 -7.77
C TYR A 137 -2.09 -1.44 -6.97
N THR A 138 -3.21 -0.73 -6.94
CA THR A 138 -4.43 -1.20 -6.24
C THR A 138 -4.98 -2.46 -6.89
N PHE A 139 -4.94 -2.55 -8.22
CA PHE A 139 -5.36 -3.75 -8.96
C PHE A 139 -4.49 -4.96 -8.62
N GLY A 140 -3.15 -4.80 -8.66
CA GLY A 140 -2.21 -5.85 -8.31
C GLY A 140 -2.31 -6.27 -6.84
N THR A 141 -2.54 -5.32 -5.93
CA THR A 141 -2.74 -5.64 -4.51
C THR A 141 -4.03 -6.43 -4.28
N CYS A 142 -5.11 -6.13 -5.00
CA CYS A 142 -6.32 -6.95 -5.00
C CYS A 142 -6.05 -8.39 -5.47
N ILE A 143 -5.19 -8.61 -6.47
CA ILE A 143 -4.77 -9.96 -6.89
C ILE A 143 -4.00 -10.65 -5.77
N ALA A 144 -2.99 -9.99 -5.20
CA ALA A 144 -2.20 -10.55 -4.09
C ALA A 144 -3.11 -10.95 -2.91
N PHE A 145 -4.09 -10.14 -2.59
CA PHE A 145 -5.08 -10.42 -1.54
C PHE A 145 -5.91 -11.69 -1.81
N LEU A 146 -6.35 -11.92 -3.04
CA LEU A 146 -7.07 -13.14 -3.40
C LEU A 146 -6.16 -14.38 -3.33
N ILE A 147 -4.89 -14.25 -3.72
CA ILE A 147 -3.89 -15.33 -3.59
C ILE A 147 -3.67 -15.68 -2.11
N ILE A 148 -3.48 -14.66 -1.24
CA ILE A 148 -3.32 -14.86 0.20
C ILE A 148 -4.54 -15.56 0.80
N ILE A 149 -5.76 -15.14 0.45
CA ILE A 149 -6.97 -15.80 0.95
C ILE A 149 -6.95 -17.29 0.58
N GLY A 150 -6.66 -17.62 -0.68
CA GLY A 150 -6.58 -19.01 -1.11
C GLY A 150 -5.51 -19.83 -0.39
N ASP A 151 -4.31 -19.29 -0.25
CA ASP A 151 -3.19 -19.94 0.43
C ASP A 151 -3.53 -20.26 1.90
N GLN A 152 -4.14 -19.31 2.59
CA GLN A 152 -4.51 -19.46 3.99
C GLN A 152 -5.73 -20.39 4.16
N GLU A 153 -6.72 -20.33 3.26
CA GLU A 153 -7.88 -21.23 3.25
C GLU A 153 -7.46 -22.69 3.01
N ASP A 154 -6.59 -22.94 2.03
CA ASP A 154 -6.11 -24.29 1.72
C ASP A 154 -5.46 -24.96 2.95
N LYS A 155 -4.64 -24.20 3.69
CA LYS A 155 -4.00 -24.70 4.91
C LYS A 155 -4.99 -24.92 6.05
N ILE A 156 -6.02 -24.08 6.19
CA ILE A 156 -7.08 -24.25 7.19
C ILE A 156 -7.92 -25.50 6.86
N ILE A 157 -8.29 -25.68 5.59
CA ILE A 157 -9.04 -26.85 5.13
C ILE A 157 -8.23 -28.13 5.37
N ALA A 158 -6.93 -28.12 5.05
CA ALA A 158 -6.03 -29.24 5.34
C ALA A 158 -5.98 -29.57 6.84
N ALA A 159 -6.00 -28.55 7.72
CA ALA A 159 -6.03 -28.74 9.17
C ALA A 159 -7.34 -29.37 9.68
N LEU A 160 -8.47 -28.97 9.08
CA LEU A 160 -9.81 -29.43 9.47
C LEU A 160 -10.12 -30.84 8.96
N VAL A 161 -9.62 -31.19 7.77
CA VAL A 161 -9.98 -32.45 7.11
C VAL A 161 -9.31 -33.66 7.77
N LYS A 162 -8.20 -33.53 8.52
CA LYS A 162 -7.55 -34.56 9.38
C LYS A 162 -7.32 -35.97 8.79
N GLU A 163 -7.68 -36.23 7.54
CA GLU A 163 -7.59 -37.54 6.91
C GLU A 163 -6.28 -37.67 6.13
N PRO A 164 -5.61 -38.83 6.16
CA PRO A 164 -4.46 -39.09 5.31
C PRO A 164 -4.91 -38.99 3.85
N GLU A 165 -4.03 -38.48 2.98
CA GLU A 165 -4.27 -38.44 1.53
C GLU A 165 -4.61 -39.84 1.00
N GLU A 166 -5.90 -40.19 0.96
CA GLU A 166 -6.37 -41.25 0.09
C GLU A 166 -6.23 -40.74 -1.35
N VAL A 167 -5.18 -41.27 -1.98
CA VAL A 167 -4.81 -41.11 -3.38
C VAL A 167 -6.04 -41.15 -4.28
N GLY A 168 -6.44 -39.99 -4.82
CA GLY A 168 -7.21 -39.91 -6.06
C GLY A 168 -8.58 -39.25 -6.05
N SER A 169 -9.11 -38.76 -4.92
CA SER A 169 -10.37 -37.98 -4.92
C SER A 169 -10.22 -36.65 -4.18
N SER A 170 -9.48 -35.70 -4.76
CA SER A 170 -9.60 -34.30 -4.35
C SER A 170 -11.06 -33.89 -4.49
N ARG A 171 -11.71 -33.63 -3.35
CA ARG A 171 -13.14 -33.27 -3.34
C ARG A 171 -13.25 -31.90 -4.01
N TRP A 172 -14.22 -31.72 -4.90
CA TRP A 172 -14.38 -30.46 -5.66
C TRP A 172 -14.52 -29.23 -4.75
N TYR A 173 -15.02 -29.40 -3.52
CA TYR A 173 -15.18 -28.30 -2.56
C TYR A 173 -13.90 -27.96 -1.78
N THR A 174 -12.86 -28.80 -1.86
CA THR A 174 -11.52 -28.52 -1.31
C THR A 174 -10.56 -28.02 -2.38
N ASP A 175 -11.01 -27.86 -3.64
CA ASP A 175 -10.17 -27.30 -4.70
C ASP A 175 -9.95 -25.80 -4.46
N ARG A 176 -8.67 -25.38 -4.46
CA ARG A 176 -8.24 -24.00 -4.23
C ARG A 176 -8.98 -23.00 -5.11
N LYS A 177 -9.23 -23.37 -6.36
CA LYS A 177 -9.94 -22.50 -7.31
C LYS A 177 -11.40 -22.30 -6.92
N PHE A 178 -12.03 -23.35 -6.39
CA PHE A 178 -13.40 -23.30 -5.92
C PHE A 178 -13.51 -22.48 -4.62
N THR A 179 -12.62 -22.69 -3.65
CA THR A 179 -12.61 -22.00 -2.34
C THR A 179 -12.40 -20.50 -2.49
N ILE A 180 -11.38 -20.09 -3.25
CA ILE A 180 -11.14 -18.67 -3.57
C ILE A 180 -12.38 -18.06 -4.24
N SER A 181 -12.96 -18.75 -5.22
CA SER A 181 -14.11 -18.24 -5.97
C SER A 181 -15.34 -18.05 -5.06
N ILE A 182 -15.68 -19.05 -4.26
CA ILE A 182 -16.86 -18.97 -3.38
C ILE A 182 -16.68 -17.88 -2.33
N THR A 183 -15.50 -17.78 -1.70
CA THR A 183 -15.20 -16.71 -0.73
C THR A 183 -15.24 -15.34 -1.41
N ALA A 184 -14.68 -15.20 -2.61
CA ALA A 184 -14.69 -13.94 -3.35
C ALA A 184 -16.12 -13.51 -3.73
N PHE A 185 -16.96 -14.41 -4.23
CA PHE A 185 -18.34 -14.08 -4.60
C PHE A 185 -19.25 -13.84 -3.38
N LEU A 186 -19.06 -14.56 -2.28
CA LEU A 186 -19.93 -14.46 -1.11
C LEU A 186 -19.52 -13.35 -0.14
N LEU A 187 -18.22 -13.06 0.00
CA LEU A 187 -17.72 -12.09 0.98
C LEU A 187 -17.18 -10.83 0.31
N ILE A 188 -16.29 -10.95 -0.67
CA ILE A 188 -15.57 -9.80 -1.24
C ILE A 188 -16.49 -8.95 -2.14
N LEU A 189 -17.23 -9.58 -3.05
CA LEU A 189 -18.08 -8.87 -4.01
C LEU A 189 -19.19 -8.06 -3.30
N PRO A 190 -19.95 -8.61 -2.34
CA PRO A 190 -20.97 -7.83 -1.63
C PRO A 190 -20.37 -6.65 -0.86
N LEU A 191 -19.16 -6.80 -0.30
CA LEU A 191 -18.47 -5.73 0.40
C LEU A 191 -17.91 -4.64 -0.55
N SER A 192 -17.70 -4.96 -1.84
CA SER A 192 -17.12 -4.04 -2.84
C SER A 192 -18.16 -3.24 -3.66
N ILE A 193 -19.44 -3.60 -3.55
CA ILE A 193 -20.56 -2.91 -4.25
C ILE A 193 -20.95 -1.56 -3.61
N PRO A 194 -21.00 -1.42 -2.26
CA PRO A 194 -21.43 -0.18 -1.61
C PRO A 194 -20.67 1.06 -2.10
N LYS A 195 -21.39 2.18 -2.15
CA LYS A 195 -20.81 3.49 -2.48
C LYS A 195 -19.97 4.03 -1.31
N GLU A 196 -20.34 3.67 -0.08
CA GLU A 196 -19.69 4.12 1.16
C GLU A 196 -19.33 2.91 2.03
N ILE A 197 -18.13 2.92 2.61
CA ILE A 197 -17.61 1.80 3.41
C ILE A 197 -17.83 2.10 4.91
N GLY A 198 -19.08 2.08 5.36
CA GLY A 198 -19.43 2.34 6.77
C GLY A 198 -18.84 1.33 7.78
N PHE A 199 -18.52 0.11 7.33
CA PHE A 199 -17.94 -0.95 8.17
C PHE A 199 -16.41 -0.84 8.37
N GLN A 200 -15.74 0.06 7.63
CA GLN A 200 -14.28 0.16 7.59
C GLN A 200 -13.63 0.37 8.95
N LYS A 201 -14.28 1.09 9.87
CA LYS A 201 -13.73 1.42 11.20
C LYS A 201 -13.49 0.17 12.05
N TYR A 202 -14.42 -0.79 11.98
CA TYR A 202 -14.32 -2.05 12.70
C TYR A 202 -13.31 -2.99 12.04
N ALA A 203 -13.35 -3.05 10.71
CA ALA A 203 -12.37 -3.76 9.88
C ALA A 203 -10.92 -3.34 10.16
N SER A 204 -10.63 -2.04 10.17
CA SER A 204 -9.28 -1.50 10.42
C SER A 204 -8.75 -1.88 11.81
N SER A 205 -9.59 -1.75 12.85
CA SER A 205 -9.18 -2.10 14.21
C SER A 205 -8.86 -3.60 14.34
N LEU A 206 -9.65 -4.44 13.67
CA LEU A 206 -9.49 -5.88 13.66
C LEU A 206 -8.25 -6.33 12.88
N SER A 207 -7.92 -5.65 11.77
CA SER A 207 -6.70 -5.86 10.98
C SER A 207 -5.43 -5.62 11.81
N VAL A 208 -5.38 -4.51 12.55
CA VAL A 208 -4.23 -4.19 13.42
C VAL A 208 -4.06 -5.25 14.52
N ILE A 209 -5.15 -5.64 15.20
CA ILE A 209 -5.12 -6.70 16.22
C ILE A 209 -4.64 -8.02 15.62
N GLY A 210 -5.17 -8.40 14.46
CA GLY A 210 -4.77 -9.61 13.75
C GLY A 210 -3.29 -9.61 13.36
N THR A 211 -2.77 -8.48 12.90
CA THR A 211 -1.34 -8.31 12.58
C THR A 211 -0.45 -8.48 13.82
N TRP A 212 -0.82 -7.90 14.95
CA TRP A 212 -0.10 -8.09 16.21
C TRP A 212 -0.17 -9.54 16.70
N TYR A 213 -1.32 -10.19 16.55
CA TYR A 213 -1.48 -11.61 16.89
C TYR A 213 -0.55 -12.49 16.04
N VAL A 214 -0.54 -12.30 14.72
CA VAL A 214 0.35 -13.01 13.79
C VAL A 214 1.81 -12.83 14.20
N THR A 215 2.22 -11.59 14.47
CA THR A 215 3.58 -11.26 14.92
C THR A 215 3.93 -11.97 16.23
N ALA A 216 3.01 -11.96 17.21
CA ALA A 216 3.21 -12.63 18.49
C ALA A 216 3.34 -14.15 18.32
N VAL A 217 2.51 -14.77 17.48
CA VAL A 217 2.61 -16.22 17.19
C VAL A 217 3.96 -16.57 16.59
N ILE A 218 4.45 -15.78 15.62
CA ILE A 218 5.76 -16.01 14.98
C ILE A 218 6.90 -15.88 16.00
N ILE A 219 6.87 -14.86 16.86
CA ILE A 219 7.87 -14.68 17.93
C ILE A 219 7.83 -15.85 18.92
N ILE A 220 6.64 -16.26 19.37
CA ILE A 220 6.48 -17.38 20.31
C ILE A 220 7.00 -18.67 19.70
N LYS A 221 6.70 -18.94 18.43
CA LYS A 221 7.16 -20.12 17.71
C LYS A 221 8.67 -20.15 17.48
N TYR A 222 9.30 -18.98 17.39
CA TYR A 222 10.75 -18.90 17.37
C TYR A 222 11.37 -19.21 18.75
N ILE A 223 10.80 -18.68 19.83
CA ILE A 223 11.32 -18.90 21.20
C ILE A 223 11.07 -20.33 21.69
N TRP A 224 9.90 -20.89 21.37
CA TRP A 224 9.50 -22.27 21.67
C TRP A 224 9.23 -23.03 20.37
N PRO A 225 10.30 -23.46 19.67
CA PRO A 225 10.16 -24.14 18.40
C PRO A 225 9.56 -25.54 18.57
N ASP A 226 8.73 -25.93 17.61
CA ASP A 226 8.30 -27.31 17.47
C ASP A 226 9.52 -28.17 17.10
N LYS A 227 9.65 -29.36 17.70
CA LYS A 227 10.86 -30.22 17.61
C LYS A 227 11.25 -30.64 16.18
N GLU A 228 10.35 -30.43 15.22
CA GLU A 228 10.50 -30.81 13.81
C GLU A 228 10.99 -29.64 12.92
N LEU A 229 11.03 -28.41 13.43
CA LEU A 229 11.45 -27.24 12.69
C LEU A 229 12.95 -27.01 12.88
N VAL A 230 13.74 -27.44 11.89
CA VAL A 230 15.18 -27.13 11.80
C VAL A 230 15.38 -26.13 10.66
N PRO A 231 16.00 -24.96 10.91
CA PRO A 231 16.27 -24.00 9.84
C PRO A 231 17.22 -24.62 8.80
N VAL A 232 16.92 -24.43 7.51
CA VAL A 232 17.68 -25.06 6.41
C VAL A 232 19.11 -24.54 6.38
N GLU A 233 19.27 -23.24 6.16
CA GLU A 233 20.55 -22.52 6.15
C GLU A 233 20.25 -21.10 6.62
N ILE A 234 21.12 -20.51 7.44
CA ILE A 234 20.98 -19.11 7.88
C ILE A 234 22.05 -18.28 7.19
N PRO A 235 21.75 -17.68 6.01
CA PRO A 235 22.64 -16.72 5.38
C PRO A 235 23.06 -15.63 6.37
N THR A 236 24.37 -15.38 6.46
CA THR A 236 24.95 -14.30 7.28
C THR A 236 25.48 -13.14 6.44
N SER A 237 25.52 -13.31 5.11
CA SER A 237 25.93 -12.30 4.16
C SER A 237 25.15 -12.43 2.84
N PRO A 238 24.94 -11.32 2.10
CA PRO A 238 24.34 -11.37 0.78
C PRO A 238 25.22 -12.15 -0.19
N SER A 239 24.60 -13.05 -0.96
CA SER A 239 25.28 -13.80 -2.02
C SER A 239 25.81 -12.87 -3.11
N THR A 240 25.05 -11.80 -3.41
CA THR A 240 25.41 -10.74 -4.36
C THR A 240 24.78 -9.41 -3.93
N TRP A 241 25.39 -8.29 -4.32
CA TRP A 241 24.80 -6.96 -4.08
C TRP A 241 23.40 -6.80 -4.71
N THR A 242 23.16 -7.48 -5.83
CA THR A 242 21.85 -7.53 -6.52
C THR A 242 20.77 -8.21 -5.69
N ALA A 243 21.11 -9.17 -4.82
CA ALA A 243 20.14 -9.85 -3.97
C ALA A 243 19.48 -8.89 -2.96
N VAL A 244 20.24 -7.91 -2.45
CA VAL A 244 19.72 -6.85 -1.56
C VAL A 244 18.67 -6.00 -2.28
N PHE A 245 18.90 -5.67 -3.56
CA PHE A 245 17.93 -4.92 -4.37
C PHE A 245 16.65 -5.71 -4.67
N ASN A 246 16.74 -7.04 -4.76
CA ASN A 246 15.56 -7.90 -4.95
C ASN A 246 14.64 -7.94 -3.72
N ALA A 247 15.15 -7.66 -2.51
CA ALA A 247 14.35 -7.57 -1.29
C ALA A 247 13.64 -6.21 -1.11
N MET A 248 14.08 -5.16 -1.82
CA MET A 248 13.53 -3.80 -1.68
C MET A 248 12.05 -3.69 -2.04
N PRO A 249 11.53 -4.30 -3.13
CA PRO A 249 10.11 -4.27 -3.46
C PRO A 249 9.23 -4.77 -2.34
N THR A 250 9.62 -5.86 -1.68
CA THR A 250 8.86 -6.47 -0.60
C THR A 250 8.78 -5.52 0.59
N ILE A 251 9.89 -4.87 0.95
CA ILE A 251 9.91 -3.85 2.01
C ILE A 251 9.08 -2.62 1.61
N CYS A 252 9.19 -2.17 0.36
CA CYS A 252 8.41 -1.05 -0.17
C CYS A 252 6.91 -1.34 -0.16
N PHE A 253 6.50 -2.54 -0.57
CA PHE A 253 5.12 -3.00 -0.52
C PHE A 253 4.59 -3.05 0.91
N GLY A 254 5.36 -3.63 1.84
CA GLY A 254 5.00 -3.70 3.25
C GLY A 254 4.81 -2.33 3.90
N PHE A 255 5.72 -1.39 3.67
CA PHE A 255 5.64 -0.05 4.27
C PHE A 255 4.84 0.96 3.44
N GLN A 256 4.16 0.53 2.37
CA GLN A 256 3.45 1.45 1.51
C GLN A 256 2.23 2.06 2.22
N CYS A 257 2.34 3.33 2.60
CA CYS A 257 1.24 4.11 3.16
C CYS A 257 1.10 5.51 2.53
N HIS A 258 1.92 5.84 1.54
CA HIS A 258 2.04 7.18 0.96
C HIS A 258 0.79 7.62 0.21
N VAL A 259 0.12 6.71 -0.51
CA VAL A 259 -1.12 7.03 -1.24
C VAL A 259 -2.21 7.57 -0.29
N SER A 260 -2.26 7.03 0.93
CA SER A 260 -3.22 7.45 1.97
C SER A 260 -2.72 8.62 2.82
N SER A 261 -1.46 9.04 2.69
CA SER A 261 -0.83 9.97 3.63
C SER A 261 -1.37 11.39 3.52
N VAL A 262 -1.59 11.88 2.30
CA VAL A 262 -2.06 13.25 2.04
C VAL A 262 -3.49 13.48 2.56
N PRO A 263 -4.48 12.59 2.32
CA PRO A 263 -5.79 12.71 2.93
C PRO A 263 -5.75 12.68 4.46
N VAL A 264 -4.88 11.85 5.06
CA VAL A 264 -4.76 11.76 6.52
C VAL A 264 -4.14 13.02 7.11
N PHE A 265 -3.11 13.58 6.47
CA PHE A 265 -2.52 14.86 6.86
C PHE A 265 -3.58 15.98 6.89
N ASN A 266 -4.37 16.09 5.82
CA ASN A 266 -5.40 17.13 5.68
C ASN A 266 -6.61 16.97 6.60
N SER A 267 -6.79 15.79 7.23
CA SER A 267 -7.88 15.56 8.17
C SER A 267 -7.53 15.89 9.63
N MET A 268 -6.25 16.15 9.90
CA MET A 268 -5.79 16.49 11.23
C MET A 268 -6.36 17.84 11.69
N LYS A 269 -6.59 17.97 13.00
CA LYS A 269 -6.95 19.25 13.64
C LYS A 269 -5.91 20.35 13.39
N GLN A 270 -4.64 19.97 13.31
CA GLN A 270 -3.51 20.86 13.04
C GLN A 270 -2.66 20.26 11.91
N PRO A 271 -3.01 20.52 10.64
CA PRO A 271 -2.29 20.01 9.47
C PRO A 271 -1.00 20.82 9.25
N GLU A 272 -0.05 20.70 10.19
CA GLU A 272 1.27 21.30 10.11
C GLU A 272 2.33 20.23 9.81
N VAL A 273 3.26 20.52 8.91
CA VAL A 273 4.33 19.58 8.50
C VAL A 273 5.17 19.10 9.68
N LYS A 274 5.41 19.98 10.68
CA LYS A 274 6.17 19.62 11.89
C LYS A 274 5.43 18.58 12.73
N THR A 275 4.16 18.80 12.99
CA THR A 275 3.29 17.86 13.73
C THR A 275 3.13 16.55 12.96
N TRP A 276 2.95 16.65 11.64
CA TRP A 276 2.89 15.49 10.75
C TRP A 276 4.16 14.64 10.80
N GLY A 277 5.34 15.27 10.78
CA GLY A 277 6.62 14.59 10.92
C GLY A 277 6.70 13.73 12.19
N ALA A 278 6.22 14.23 13.32
CA ALA A 278 6.15 13.46 14.57
C ALA A 278 5.14 12.30 14.47
N VAL A 279 3.96 12.54 13.88
CA VAL A 279 2.92 11.52 13.66
C VAL A 279 3.45 10.36 12.80
N VAL A 280 4.02 10.65 11.63
CA VAL A 280 4.51 9.60 10.74
C VAL A 280 5.72 8.90 11.31
N THR A 281 6.61 9.60 12.02
CA THR A 281 7.75 8.97 12.71
C THR A 281 7.26 7.99 13.77
N ALA A 282 6.31 8.38 14.62
CA ALA A 282 5.74 7.50 15.63
C ALA A 282 5.07 6.26 15.00
N ALA A 283 4.29 6.46 13.93
CA ALA A 283 3.64 5.37 13.20
C ALA A 283 4.67 4.40 12.58
N MET A 284 5.71 4.93 11.95
CA MET A 284 6.77 4.14 11.33
C MET A 284 7.62 3.38 12.35
N VAL A 285 7.83 3.93 13.55
CA VAL A 285 8.50 3.21 14.65
C VAL A 285 7.65 2.05 15.14
N ILE A 286 6.32 2.23 15.28
CA ILE A 286 5.42 1.13 15.63
C ILE A 286 5.47 0.03 14.57
N ALA A 287 5.35 0.40 13.29
CA ALA A 287 5.43 -0.55 12.18
C ALA A 287 6.79 -1.26 12.14
N LEU A 288 7.90 -0.55 12.38
CA LEU A 288 9.25 -1.12 12.46
C LEU A 288 9.34 -2.26 13.48
N PHE A 289 8.77 -2.11 14.69
CA PHE A 289 8.82 -3.18 15.69
C PHE A 289 8.08 -4.44 15.23
N VAL A 290 6.89 -4.28 14.65
CA VAL A 290 6.06 -5.38 14.14
C VAL A 290 6.77 -6.11 13.00
N TYR A 291 7.26 -5.35 12.02
CA TYR A 291 7.94 -5.87 10.84
C TYR A 291 9.28 -6.52 11.16
N THR A 292 10.10 -5.90 12.02
CA THR A 292 11.37 -6.48 12.47
C THR A 292 11.14 -7.73 13.31
N GLY A 293 10.16 -7.72 14.22
CA GLY A 293 9.83 -8.88 15.04
C GLY A 293 9.44 -10.09 14.18
N THR A 294 8.54 -9.87 13.22
CA THR A 294 8.13 -10.91 12.27
C THR A 294 9.29 -11.33 11.36
N GLY A 295 9.98 -10.37 10.74
CA GLY A 295 11.09 -10.62 9.81
C GLY A 295 12.22 -11.42 10.44
N VAL A 296 12.70 -11.00 11.62
CA VAL A 296 13.80 -11.68 12.32
C VAL A 296 13.37 -13.06 12.81
N CYS A 297 12.28 -13.17 13.55
CA CYS A 297 11.88 -14.45 14.14
C CYS A 297 11.43 -15.46 13.09
N GLY A 298 10.68 -15.01 12.08
CA GLY A 298 10.27 -15.86 10.96
C GLY A 298 11.47 -16.34 10.15
N PHE A 299 12.41 -15.45 9.81
CA PHE A 299 13.61 -15.84 9.07
C PHE A 299 14.50 -16.78 9.87
N LEU A 300 14.72 -16.53 11.17
CA LEU A 300 15.56 -17.42 11.99
C LEU A 300 14.91 -18.79 12.24
N THR A 301 13.58 -18.89 12.14
CA THR A 301 12.86 -20.17 12.28
C THR A 301 13.09 -21.08 11.06
N PHE A 302 13.06 -20.54 9.84
CA PHE A 302 13.09 -21.33 8.60
C PHE A 302 14.38 -21.20 7.77
N GLY A 303 15.14 -20.12 7.98
CA GLY A 303 16.33 -19.77 7.22
C GLY A 303 16.02 -19.48 5.74
N ALA A 304 16.89 -19.97 4.87
CA ALA A 304 16.77 -19.86 3.42
C ALA A 304 15.53 -20.57 2.84
N GLY A 305 14.92 -21.51 3.58
CA GLY A 305 13.73 -22.26 3.18
C GLY A 305 12.41 -21.59 3.51
N VAL A 306 12.41 -20.31 3.93
CA VAL A 306 11.17 -19.59 4.21
C VAL A 306 10.38 -19.31 2.93
N GLU A 307 9.07 -19.57 2.98
CA GLU A 307 8.16 -19.27 1.88
C GLU A 307 7.93 -17.77 1.76
N GLN A 308 7.48 -17.32 0.58
CA GLN A 308 7.15 -15.89 0.37
C GLN A 308 6.10 -15.42 1.38
N ASP A 309 5.14 -16.27 1.75
CA ASP A 309 4.27 -16.07 2.90
C ASP A 309 4.74 -16.98 4.04
N VAL A 310 5.29 -16.40 5.11
CA VAL A 310 5.84 -17.16 6.25
C VAL A 310 4.83 -18.11 6.90
N LEU A 311 3.53 -17.82 6.86
CA LEU A 311 2.51 -18.71 7.44
C LEU A 311 2.36 -20.02 6.64
N MET A 312 2.84 -20.05 5.39
CA MET A 312 2.87 -21.26 4.56
C MET A 312 3.99 -22.23 4.95
N SER A 313 5.05 -21.72 5.59
CA SER A 313 6.15 -22.54 6.12
C SER A 313 5.79 -23.27 7.42
N TYR A 314 4.76 -22.83 8.14
CA TYR A 314 4.29 -23.53 9.34
C TYR A 314 3.39 -24.72 9.00
N PRO A 315 3.40 -25.80 9.82
CA PRO A 315 2.48 -26.93 9.68
C PRO A 315 1.01 -26.52 9.67
N SER A 316 0.16 -27.32 9.01
CA SER A 316 -1.28 -27.05 8.95
C SER A 316 -2.01 -27.33 10.27
N ASN A 317 -1.54 -28.30 11.05
CA ASN A 317 -2.21 -28.82 12.25
C ASN A 317 -2.05 -27.96 13.53
N ASP A 318 -1.36 -26.83 13.45
CA ASP A 318 -1.03 -25.99 14.59
C ASP A 318 -2.09 -24.92 14.85
N ILE A 319 -2.77 -25.00 16.01
CA ILE A 319 -3.96 -24.19 16.33
C ILE A 319 -3.64 -22.68 16.39
N PRO A 320 -2.62 -22.20 17.14
CA PRO A 320 -2.19 -20.79 17.09
C PRO A 320 -1.92 -20.26 15.68
N VAL A 321 -1.26 -21.07 14.83
CA VAL A 321 -0.99 -20.68 13.44
C VAL A 321 -2.29 -20.64 12.65
N ALA A 322 -3.18 -21.63 12.78
CA ALA A 322 -4.48 -21.63 12.11
C ALA A 322 -5.34 -20.40 12.47
N LEU A 323 -5.29 -19.96 13.74
CA LEU A 323 -5.91 -18.70 14.16
C LEU A 323 -5.24 -17.49 13.50
N ALA A 324 -3.91 -17.50 13.35
CA ALA A 324 -3.19 -16.43 12.67
C ALA A 324 -3.59 -16.35 11.19
N ARG A 325 -3.75 -17.49 10.52
CA ARG A 325 -4.28 -17.59 9.15
C ARG A 325 -5.68 -16.98 9.04
N ALA A 326 -6.58 -17.29 9.97
CA ALA A 326 -7.94 -16.73 10.00
C ALA A 326 -7.94 -15.20 10.18
N PHE A 327 -7.06 -14.66 11.03
CA PHE A 327 -6.90 -13.21 11.20
C PHE A 327 -6.37 -12.54 9.92
N ILE A 328 -5.43 -13.17 9.20
CA ILE A 328 -4.93 -12.67 7.91
C ILE A 328 -6.05 -12.69 6.85
N ILE A 329 -6.81 -13.77 6.74
CA ILE A 329 -7.97 -13.84 5.82
C ILE A 329 -8.92 -12.68 6.12
N LEU A 330 -9.27 -12.47 7.39
CA LEU A 330 -10.18 -11.38 7.79
C LEU A 330 -9.60 -9.99 7.53
N CYS A 331 -8.31 -9.79 7.78
CA CYS A 331 -7.59 -8.57 7.45
C CYS A 331 -7.68 -8.28 5.95
N VAL A 332 -7.42 -9.28 5.11
CA VAL A 332 -7.39 -9.13 3.66
C VAL A 332 -8.79 -8.95 3.07
N LEU A 333 -9.77 -9.73 3.53
CA LEU A 333 -11.19 -9.60 3.15
C LEU A 333 -11.74 -8.21 3.40
N THR A 334 -11.32 -7.59 4.50
CA THR A 334 -11.75 -6.23 4.85
C THR A 334 -10.92 -5.14 4.16
N SER A 335 -9.68 -5.43 3.76
CA SER A 335 -8.82 -4.48 3.04
C SER A 335 -9.11 -4.41 1.55
N TYR A 336 -9.55 -5.52 0.95
CA TYR A 336 -9.82 -5.60 -0.49
C TYR A 336 -10.84 -4.56 -0.98
N PRO A 337 -12.02 -4.40 -0.37
CA PRO A 337 -13.02 -3.42 -0.83
C PRO A 337 -12.50 -1.98 -0.76
N ILE A 338 -11.62 -1.69 0.20
CA ILE A 338 -11.02 -0.37 0.38
C ILE A 338 -10.09 -0.05 -0.80
N LEU A 339 -9.20 -0.99 -1.14
CA LEU A 339 -8.29 -0.80 -2.28
C LEU A 339 -9.05 -0.77 -3.61
N HIS A 340 -10.06 -1.62 -3.75
CA HIS A 340 -10.97 -1.61 -4.90
C HIS A 340 -11.64 -0.25 -5.07
N PHE A 341 -12.16 0.32 -3.99
CA PHE A 341 -12.76 1.64 -3.98
C PHE A 341 -11.78 2.73 -4.45
N CYS A 342 -10.55 2.72 -3.92
CA CYS A 342 -9.50 3.65 -4.32
C CYS A 342 -9.16 3.52 -5.81
N GLY A 343 -8.98 2.29 -6.30
CA GLY A 343 -8.68 2.03 -7.72
C GLY A 343 -9.80 2.50 -8.64
N ARG A 344 -11.06 2.24 -8.26
CA ARG A 344 -12.24 2.73 -8.99
C ARG A 344 -12.29 4.26 -9.05
N ALA A 345 -12.06 4.94 -7.94
CA ALA A 345 -12.11 6.40 -7.88
C ALA A 345 -11.04 7.03 -8.81
N VAL A 346 -9.86 6.43 -8.89
CA VAL A 346 -8.80 6.91 -9.81
C VAL A 346 -9.12 6.61 -11.27
N LEU A 347 -9.65 5.42 -11.59
CA LEU A 347 -10.11 5.11 -12.96
C LEU A 347 -11.22 6.04 -13.41
N GLU A 348 -12.14 6.36 -12.51
CA GLU A 348 -13.21 7.32 -12.75
C GLU A 348 -12.66 8.71 -13.06
N GLY A 349 -11.70 9.19 -12.26
CA GLY A 349 -11.02 10.47 -12.49
C GLY A 349 -10.30 10.52 -13.85
N LEU A 350 -9.57 9.45 -14.19
CA LEU A 350 -8.91 9.31 -15.50
C LEU A 350 -9.90 9.32 -16.66
N TRP A 351 -11.02 8.59 -16.52
CA TRP A 351 -12.06 8.52 -17.55
C TRP A 351 -12.71 9.89 -17.80
N LEU A 352 -13.11 10.59 -16.74
CA LEU A 352 -13.71 11.92 -16.85
C LEU A 352 -12.74 12.93 -17.48
N ARG A 353 -11.45 12.88 -17.11
CA ARG A 353 -10.42 13.73 -17.71
C ARG A 353 -10.18 13.42 -19.18
N TYR A 354 -10.12 12.15 -19.54
CA TYR A 354 -9.91 11.73 -20.94
C TYR A 354 -11.09 12.11 -21.84
N THR A 355 -12.32 11.95 -21.34
CA THR A 355 -13.54 12.24 -22.10
C THR A 355 -13.93 13.72 -22.07
N GLY A 356 -13.32 14.53 -21.20
CA GLY A 356 -13.67 15.94 -21.00
C GLY A 356 -15.08 16.14 -20.42
N VAL A 357 -15.66 15.09 -19.86
CA VAL A 357 -17.02 15.11 -19.30
C VAL A 357 -16.94 15.55 -17.84
N THR A 358 -17.77 16.51 -17.45
CA THR A 358 -17.92 16.93 -16.04
C THR A 358 -18.55 15.78 -15.23
N VAL A 359 -18.42 15.82 -13.90
CA VAL A 359 -19.08 14.83 -13.02
C VAL A 359 -20.55 14.70 -13.41
N GLU A 360 -21.00 13.46 -13.64
CA GLU A 360 -22.34 13.20 -14.17
C GLU A 360 -23.42 13.59 -13.17
N GLU A 361 -24.31 14.49 -13.58
CA GLU A 361 -25.54 14.82 -12.83
C GLU A 361 -26.56 13.65 -12.89
N ASP A 362 -26.42 12.73 -13.85
CA ASP A 362 -27.29 11.55 -13.99
C ASP A 362 -26.86 10.40 -13.08
N VAL A 363 -27.59 10.26 -11.96
CA VAL A 363 -27.42 9.22 -10.94
C VAL A 363 -27.53 7.79 -11.51
N VAL A 364 -28.32 7.56 -12.57
CA VAL A 364 -28.53 6.21 -13.13
C VAL A 364 -27.32 5.80 -13.95
N ARG A 365 -26.77 6.71 -14.76
CA ARG A 365 -25.57 6.48 -15.56
C ARG A 365 -24.33 6.29 -14.69
N GLU A 366 -24.18 7.11 -13.65
CA GLU A 366 -23.12 6.98 -12.64
C GLU A 366 -23.20 5.60 -11.96
N ARG A 367 -24.39 5.19 -11.51
CA ARG A 367 -24.59 3.88 -10.87
C ARG A 367 -24.24 2.73 -11.80
N ARG A 368 -24.63 2.80 -13.08
CA ARG A 368 -24.34 1.76 -14.07
C ARG A 368 -22.85 1.66 -14.34
N ARG A 369 -22.15 2.78 -14.53
CA ARG A 369 -20.68 2.79 -14.72
C ARG A 369 -19.98 2.23 -13.49
N ARG A 370 -20.36 2.68 -12.29
CA ARG A 370 -19.80 2.18 -11.02
C ARG A 370 -19.93 0.67 -10.89
N LEU A 371 -21.12 0.13 -11.16
CA LEU A 371 -21.35 -1.32 -11.11
C LEU A 371 -20.54 -2.07 -12.17
N LEU A 372 -20.47 -1.56 -13.40
CA LEU A 372 -19.66 -2.16 -14.46
C LEU A 372 -18.18 -2.16 -14.12
N GLN A 373 -17.64 -1.06 -13.63
CA GLN A 373 -16.25 -0.95 -13.17
C GLN A 373 -15.98 -1.92 -12.00
N THR A 374 -16.87 -1.96 -11.00
CA THR A 374 -16.73 -2.87 -9.85
C THR A 374 -16.70 -4.32 -10.28
N ILE A 375 -17.68 -4.76 -11.07
CA ILE A 375 -17.79 -6.15 -11.53
C ILE A 375 -16.62 -6.51 -12.44
N SER A 376 -16.26 -5.64 -13.40
CA SER A 376 -15.16 -5.90 -14.33
C SER A 376 -13.83 -6.02 -13.59
N TRP A 377 -13.54 -5.09 -12.68
CA TRP A 377 -12.33 -5.14 -11.86
C TRP A 377 -12.28 -6.42 -11.02
N PHE A 378 -13.37 -6.74 -10.31
CA PHE A 378 -13.46 -7.93 -9.47
C PHE A 378 -13.28 -9.24 -10.26
N LEU A 379 -13.95 -9.37 -11.41
CA LEU A 379 -13.84 -10.57 -12.23
C LEU A 379 -12.42 -10.72 -12.81
N LEU A 380 -11.79 -9.62 -13.22
CA LEU A 380 -10.42 -9.65 -13.75
C LEU A 380 -9.39 -10.01 -12.68
N THR A 381 -9.49 -9.42 -11.48
CA THR A 381 -8.58 -9.77 -10.37
C THR A 381 -8.77 -11.21 -9.92
N LEU A 382 -10.02 -11.69 -9.84
CA LEU A 382 -10.33 -13.09 -9.54
C LEU A 382 -9.75 -14.02 -10.60
N LEU A 383 -9.98 -13.74 -11.88
CA LEU A 383 -9.44 -14.54 -12.96
C LEU A 383 -7.91 -14.66 -12.86
N LEU A 384 -7.21 -13.53 -12.69
CA LEU A 384 -5.75 -13.53 -12.59
C LEU A 384 -5.27 -14.28 -11.33
N ALA A 385 -5.91 -14.10 -10.17
CA ALA A 385 -5.56 -14.81 -8.95
C ALA A 385 -5.74 -16.34 -9.06
N LEU A 386 -6.69 -16.82 -9.87
CA LEU A 386 -6.88 -18.26 -10.11
C LEU A 386 -5.81 -18.89 -11.01
N PHE A 387 -5.07 -18.09 -11.78
CA PHE A 387 -4.02 -18.55 -12.70
C PHE A 387 -2.61 -18.20 -12.27
N ILE A 388 -2.43 -17.24 -11.36
CA ILE A 388 -1.13 -16.86 -10.80
C ILE A 388 -0.94 -17.60 -9.47
N PRO A 389 -0.13 -18.67 -9.42
CA PRO A 389 0.04 -19.45 -8.19
C PRO A 389 1.00 -18.80 -7.19
N ASP A 390 1.89 -17.92 -7.66
CA ASP A 390 3.00 -17.36 -6.88
C ASP A 390 2.76 -15.87 -6.55
N ILE A 391 2.58 -15.60 -5.26
CA ILE A 391 2.43 -14.25 -4.71
C ILE A 391 3.69 -13.39 -4.89
N GLY A 392 4.88 -14.00 -4.89
CA GLY A 392 6.17 -13.31 -5.00
C GLY A 392 6.29 -12.53 -6.32
N LYS A 393 5.79 -13.11 -7.42
CA LYS A 393 5.74 -12.42 -8.72
C LYS A 393 4.91 -11.16 -8.66
N VAL A 394 3.72 -11.23 -8.08
CA VAL A 394 2.83 -10.07 -7.91
C VAL A 394 3.49 -9.02 -7.03
N ILE A 395 4.07 -9.43 -5.90
CA ILE A 395 4.77 -8.55 -4.94
C ILE A 395 5.96 -7.85 -5.60
N SER A 396 6.72 -8.51 -6.47
CA SER A 396 7.86 -7.90 -7.15
C SER A 396 7.45 -6.71 -8.04
N VAL A 397 6.32 -6.82 -8.73
CA VAL A 397 5.78 -5.77 -9.61
C VAL A 397 5.14 -4.65 -8.79
N ILE A 398 4.22 -4.97 -7.87
CA ILE A 398 3.55 -3.94 -7.06
C ILE A 398 4.49 -3.28 -6.07
N GLY A 399 5.51 -3.99 -5.58
CA GLY A 399 6.58 -3.45 -4.73
C GLY A 399 7.50 -2.51 -5.49
N GLY A 400 7.76 -2.78 -6.77
CA GLY A 400 8.40 -1.82 -7.66
C GLY A 400 7.56 -0.54 -7.81
N LEU A 401 6.24 -0.66 -8.04
CA LEU A 401 5.34 0.49 -8.07
C LEU A 401 5.28 1.22 -6.72
N ALA A 402 5.35 0.48 -5.61
CA ALA A 402 5.44 1.06 -4.28
C ALA A 402 6.70 1.93 -4.13
N ALA A 403 7.82 1.51 -4.70
CA ALA A 403 9.03 2.33 -4.74
C ALA A 403 8.80 3.64 -5.52
N CYS A 404 7.99 3.66 -6.58
CA CYS A 404 7.63 4.91 -7.24
C CYS A 404 6.89 5.87 -6.29
N PHE A 405 5.98 5.38 -5.45
CA PHE A 405 5.24 6.24 -4.51
C PHE A 405 6.07 6.72 -3.32
N ILE A 406 7.06 5.94 -2.89
CA ILE A 406 7.96 6.26 -1.79
C ILE A 406 9.08 7.22 -2.24
N PHE A 407 9.62 6.99 -3.44
CA PHE A 407 10.85 7.63 -3.90
C PHE A 407 10.61 8.61 -5.04
N VAL A 408 10.03 8.14 -6.16
CA VAL A 408 10.00 8.89 -7.42
C VAL A 408 9.09 10.10 -7.31
N PHE A 409 7.82 9.92 -6.98
CA PHE A 409 6.88 11.05 -6.95
C PHE A 409 7.20 12.06 -5.84
N PRO A 410 7.51 11.67 -4.59
CA PRO A 410 7.95 12.63 -3.57
C PRO A 410 9.24 13.35 -3.98
N GLY A 411 10.21 12.63 -4.55
CA GLY A 411 11.45 13.23 -5.06
C GLY A 411 11.20 14.28 -6.15
N LEU A 412 10.32 13.98 -7.12
CA LEU A 412 9.89 14.93 -8.15
C LEU A 412 9.20 16.14 -7.54
N CYS A 413 8.27 15.93 -6.61
CA CYS A 413 7.58 17.02 -5.92
C CYS A 413 8.56 17.92 -5.17
N LEU A 414 9.56 17.35 -4.48
CA LEU A 414 10.59 18.13 -3.79
C LEU A 414 11.43 18.97 -4.75
N ILE A 415 11.89 18.38 -5.86
CA ILE A 415 12.67 19.09 -6.87
C ILE A 415 11.85 20.26 -7.42
N GLN A 416 10.61 20.02 -7.87
CA GLN A 416 9.77 21.04 -8.48
C GLN A 416 9.37 22.13 -7.51
N ALA A 417 8.99 21.77 -6.28
CA ALA A 417 8.69 22.74 -5.23
C ALA A 417 9.90 23.65 -4.97
N LYS A 418 11.11 23.11 -4.87
CA LYS A 418 12.32 23.89 -4.63
C LYS A 418 12.78 24.72 -5.82
N LEU A 419 12.58 24.25 -7.05
CA LEU A 419 12.86 25.02 -8.26
C LEU A 419 11.88 26.19 -8.45
N SER A 420 10.66 26.07 -7.93
CA SER A 420 9.64 27.12 -8.00
C SER A 420 9.84 28.27 -6.99
N GLU A 421 10.65 28.06 -5.95
CA GLU A 421 10.99 29.11 -4.98
C GLU A 421 11.87 30.18 -5.65
N ILE A 422 11.34 31.40 -5.80
CA ILE A 422 12.09 32.55 -6.29
C ILE A 422 13.00 33.03 -5.16
N GLN A 423 14.30 32.73 -5.26
CA GLN A 423 15.27 33.11 -4.24
C GLN A 423 16.49 33.78 -4.88
N GLU A 424 16.77 35.04 -4.49
CA GLU A 424 17.89 35.85 -5.03
C GLU A 424 19.26 35.21 -4.77
N THR A 425 19.39 34.45 -3.68
CA THR A 425 20.60 33.68 -3.35
C THR A 425 20.22 32.27 -2.91
N ARG A 426 20.69 31.26 -3.64
CA ARG A 426 20.46 29.85 -3.29
C ARG A 426 21.41 29.41 -2.18
N ALA A 427 20.86 29.21 -0.98
CA ALA A 427 21.62 28.69 0.16
C ALA A 427 22.08 27.24 -0.05
N ILE A 428 23.08 26.79 0.72
CA ILE A 428 23.57 25.40 0.68
C ILE A 428 22.45 24.40 0.99
N SER A 429 21.50 24.75 1.87
CA SER A 429 20.33 23.94 2.20
C SER A 429 19.44 23.67 0.98
N TRP A 430 19.31 24.64 0.08
CA TRP A 430 18.54 24.49 -1.16
C TRP A 430 19.18 23.43 -2.06
N TRP A 431 20.50 23.51 -2.28
CA TRP A 431 21.23 22.53 -3.08
C TRP A 431 21.17 21.14 -2.47
N ALA A 432 21.24 21.03 -1.14
CA ALA A 432 21.09 19.77 -0.43
C ALA A 432 19.70 19.15 -0.66
N GLN A 433 18.62 19.93 -0.58
CA GLN A 433 17.25 19.44 -0.79
C GLN A 433 16.99 19.01 -2.24
N VAL A 434 17.47 19.79 -3.23
CA VAL A 434 17.36 19.40 -4.65
C VAL A 434 18.18 18.15 -4.93
N SER A 435 19.41 18.06 -4.42
CA SER A 435 20.26 16.87 -4.58
C SER A 435 19.64 15.63 -3.95
N TYR A 436 19.02 15.78 -2.77
CA TYR A 436 18.27 14.71 -2.12
C TYR A 436 17.07 14.26 -2.96
N GLY A 437 16.30 15.20 -3.53
CA GLY A 437 15.20 14.89 -4.44
C GLY A 437 15.67 14.13 -5.69
N VAL A 438 16.76 14.58 -6.33
CA VAL A 438 17.37 13.88 -7.49
C VAL A 438 17.80 12.48 -7.10
N PHE A 439 18.46 12.34 -5.95
CA PHE A 439 18.86 11.04 -5.43
C PHE A 439 17.65 10.11 -5.21
N MET A 440 16.57 10.58 -4.60
CA MET A 440 15.34 9.79 -4.43
C MET A 440 14.76 9.34 -5.78
N VAL A 441 14.66 10.24 -6.77
CA VAL A 441 14.13 9.88 -8.10
C VAL A 441 15.00 8.82 -8.77
N THR A 442 16.33 9.00 -8.75
CA THR A 442 17.25 8.04 -9.38
C THR A 442 17.20 6.67 -8.70
N LEU A 443 17.19 6.63 -7.37
CA LEU A 443 17.09 5.38 -6.62
C LEU A 443 15.74 4.69 -6.86
N GLY A 444 14.63 5.44 -6.81
CA GLY A 444 13.30 4.91 -7.05
C GLY A 444 13.12 4.35 -8.46
N ALA A 445 13.60 5.08 -9.47
CA ALA A 445 13.59 4.62 -10.86
C ALA A 445 14.47 3.38 -11.06
N PHE A 446 15.63 3.32 -10.41
CA PHE A 446 16.49 2.15 -10.43
C PHE A 446 15.80 0.93 -9.79
N ILE A 447 15.21 1.08 -8.60
CA ILE A 447 14.48 0.00 -7.93
C ILE A 447 13.35 -0.50 -8.82
N PHE A 448 12.48 0.41 -9.30
CA PHE A 448 11.36 0.04 -10.18
C PHE A 448 11.82 -0.66 -11.45
N GLY A 449 12.86 -0.14 -12.11
CA GLY A 449 13.40 -0.71 -13.35
C GLY A 449 14.02 -2.09 -13.13
N GLN A 450 14.87 -2.24 -12.11
CA GLN A 450 15.52 -3.48 -11.76
C GLN A 450 14.50 -4.58 -11.42
N THR A 451 13.47 -4.24 -10.66
CA THR A 451 12.54 -5.24 -10.11
C THR A 451 11.54 -5.68 -11.17
N THR A 452 11.09 -4.74 -12.02
CA THR A 452 10.27 -5.06 -13.19
C THR A 452 11.05 -5.91 -14.19
N ALA A 453 12.31 -5.57 -14.46
CA ALA A 453 13.16 -6.36 -15.36
C ALA A 453 13.40 -7.77 -14.82
N ASN A 454 13.67 -7.90 -13.52
CA ASN A 454 13.88 -9.20 -12.89
C ASN A 454 12.61 -10.06 -12.90
N ALA A 455 11.44 -9.47 -12.62
CA ALA A 455 10.16 -10.18 -12.70
C ALA A 455 9.91 -10.77 -14.10
N ILE A 456 10.15 -9.96 -15.14
CA ILE A 456 10.01 -10.41 -16.53
C ILE A 456 11.05 -11.47 -16.89
N PHE A 457 12.30 -11.29 -16.46
CA PHE A 457 13.39 -12.22 -16.78
C PHE A 457 13.14 -13.59 -16.17
N VAL A 458 12.78 -13.65 -14.89
CA VAL A 458 12.46 -14.91 -14.20
C VAL A 458 11.33 -15.63 -14.93
N ASP A 459 10.28 -14.92 -15.33
CA ASP A 459 9.15 -15.51 -16.08
C ASP A 459 9.51 -15.99 -17.48
N LEU A 460 10.46 -15.35 -18.17
CA LEU A 460 10.92 -15.80 -19.49
C LEU A 460 11.86 -17.02 -19.42
N THR A 461 12.51 -17.23 -18.28
CA THR A 461 13.48 -18.33 -18.08
C THR A 461 12.93 -19.55 -17.35
N ALA A 462 11.72 -19.43 -16.77
CA ALA A 462 10.97 -20.52 -16.15
C ALA A 462 10.13 -21.26 -17.20
#